data_AF-A0A9Q0PWY0-F1
#
_entry.id   AF-A0A9Q0PWY0-F1
#
_cell.length_a   1.000
_cell.length_b   1.000
_cell.length_c   1.000
_cell.angle_alpha   90.00
_cell.angle_beta   90.00
_cell.angle_gamma   90.00
#
_symmetry.space_group_name_H-M   'P 1'
#
loop_
_entity.id
_entity.type
_entity.pdbx_description
1 polymer ?
#
loop_
_entity_poly.entity_id
_entity_poly.type
_entity_poly.pdbx_seq_one_letter_code
_entity_poly.pdbx_strand_id
1 'polypeptide(L)'
;MAAKSATIPSGWDNLVMLLWSYFATVLADPGGVPPHWRPSIDEESGDADPLVGLAHEGTDLGLNQSATLGEQANPQLRVCRKCNQFKPPRCHHCSVCGRCILKMDHHCVWVVNCVGALNYKYFLLFLHTSTS
;
A
#
# COMPACT_ATOMS: atom_id res chain seq x y z
N MET A 1 -52.87 8.27 -28.00
CA MET A 1 -51.71 8.97 -27.39
C MET A 1 -50.64 7.93 -27.12
N ALA A 2 -49.59 7.87 -27.95
CA ALA A 2 -48.49 6.94 -27.73
C ALA A 2 -47.43 7.60 -26.85
N ALA A 3 -47.18 7.04 -25.67
CA ALA A 3 -46.05 7.44 -24.83
C ALA A 3 -44.76 7.00 -25.54
N LYS A 4 -43.94 7.98 -25.96
CA LYS A 4 -42.57 7.69 -26.40
C LYS A 4 -41.79 7.23 -25.18
N SER A 5 -41.43 5.95 -25.14
CA SER A 5 -40.46 5.45 -24.16
C SER A 5 -39.16 6.23 -24.35
N ALA A 6 -38.76 7.01 -23.34
CA ALA A 6 -37.50 7.73 -23.37
C ALA A 6 -36.37 6.71 -23.20
N THR A 7 -35.80 6.25 -24.31
CA THR A 7 -34.57 5.45 -24.30
C THR A 7 -33.44 6.33 -23.78
N ILE A 8 -32.87 5.98 -22.63
CA ILE A 8 -31.68 6.65 -22.07
C ILE A 8 -30.55 6.53 -23.11
N PRO A 9 -29.85 7.63 -23.47
CA PRO A 9 -28.75 7.55 -24.43
C PRO A 9 -27.63 6.66 -23.87
N SER A 10 -27.13 5.74 -24.68
CA SER A 10 -26.15 4.68 -24.36
C SER A 10 -24.73 5.19 -24.07
N GLY A 11 -24.59 6.21 -23.24
CA GLY A 11 -23.32 6.75 -22.76
C GLY A 11 -23.40 7.47 -21.43
N TRP A 12 -24.60 7.66 -20.88
CA TRP A 12 -24.80 8.23 -19.55
C TRP A 12 -24.37 7.27 -18.44
N ASP A 13 -24.47 5.97 -18.70
CA ASP A 13 -23.98 4.90 -17.84
C ASP A 13 -22.45 4.98 -17.67
N ASN A 14 -21.70 5.15 -18.76
CA ASN A 14 -20.25 5.33 -18.69
C ASN A 14 -19.87 6.64 -17.98
N LEU A 15 -20.58 7.73 -18.25
CA LEU A 15 -20.34 8.99 -17.55
C LEU A 15 -20.63 8.90 -16.05
N VAL A 16 -21.74 8.25 -15.66
CA VAL A 16 -22.09 8.02 -14.25
C VAL A 16 -21.02 7.17 -13.58
N MET A 17 -20.58 6.09 -14.22
CA MET A 17 -19.52 5.22 -13.69
C MET A 17 -18.17 5.92 -13.59
N LEU A 18 -17.82 6.77 -14.57
CA LEU A 18 -16.61 7.57 -14.57
C LEU A 18 -16.60 8.55 -13.39
N LEU A 19 -17.68 9.33 -13.26
CA LEU A 19 -17.80 10.31 -12.18
C LEU A 19 -17.81 9.61 -10.82
N TRP A 20 -18.60 8.54 -10.67
CA TRP A 20 -18.68 7.77 -9.44
C TRP A 20 -17.32 7.22 -9.02
N SER A 21 -16.60 6.55 -9.93
CA SER A 21 -15.30 5.94 -9.62
C SER A 21 -14.22 6.99 -9.33
N TYR A 22 -14.23 8.13 -10.03
CA TYR A 22 -13.37 9.27 -9.73
C TYR A 22 -13.63 9.80 -8.31
N PHE A 23 -14.87 10.16 -7.98
CA PHE A 23 -15.20 10.68 -6.65
C PHE A 23 -14.95 9.65 -5.55
N ALA A 24 -15.25 8.37 -5.78
CA ALA A 24 -14.93 7.30 -4.85
C ALA A 24 -13.41 7.20 -4.60
N THR A 25 -12.57 7.40 -5.61
CA THR A 25 -11.11 7.39 -5.45
C THR A 25 -10.62 8.60 -4.66
N VAL A 26 -11.13 9.79 -5.00
CA VAL A 26 -10.76 11.07 -4.38
C VAL A 26 -11.14 11.09 -2.91
N LEU A 27 -12.37 10.69 -2.58
CA LEU A 27 -12.96 10.87 -1.24
C LEU A 27 -12.70 9.69 -0.29
N ALA A 28 -12.42 8.49 -0.80
CA ALA A 28 -12.13 7.35 0.06
C ALA A 28 -10.77 7.51 0.77
N ASP A 29 -10.72 7.11 2.05
CA ASP A 29 -9.43 6.96 2.73
C ASP A 29 -8.61 5.87 2.02
N PRO A 30 -7.35 6.12 1.61
CA PRO A 30 -6.50 5.10 0.99
C PRO A 30 -6.11 3.93 1.90
N GLY A 31 -6.34 4.02 3.20
CA GLY A 31 -5.98 3.05 4.21
C GLY A 31 -4.83 3.55 5.08
N GLY A 32 -5.12 3.88 6.33
CA GLY A 32 -4.13 4.18 7.37
C GLY A 32 -3.69 2.95 8.16
N VAL A 33 -2.51 3.01 8.75
CA VAL A 33 -2.06 1.99 9.72
C VAL A 33 -2.90 2.13 11.00
N PRO A 34 -3.52 1.05 11.52
CA PRO A 34 -4.25 1.10 12.78
C PRO A 34 -3.36 1.54 13.95
N PRO A 35 -3.89 2.29 14.93
CA PRO A 35 -3.17 2.63 16.14
C PRO A 35 -2.64 1.36 16.83
N HIS A 36 -1.40 1.39 17.29
CA HIS A 36 -0.76 0.27 17.99
C HIS A 36 -0.65 -1.03 17.20
N TRP A 37 -0.67 -0.97 15.85
CA TRP A 37 -0.37 -2.15 15.03
C TRP A 37 0.99 -2.74 15.42
N ARG A 38 1.02 -4.05 15.65
CA ARG A 38 2.24 -4.82 15.92
C ARG A 38 2.33 -5.98 14.92
N PRO A 39 3.53 -6.36 14.52
CA PRO A 39 3.72 -7.59 13.75
C PRO A 39 3.27 -8.78 14.59
N SER A 40 2.54 -9.72 13.99
CA SER A 40 2.34 -11.04 14.54
C SER A 40 3.68 -11.76 14.43
N ILE A 41 4.37 -11.92 15.56
CA ILE A 41 5.48 -12.86 15.65
C ILE A 41 4.85 -14.25 15.79
N ASP A 42 4.98 -15.06 14.76
CA ASP A 42 4.79 -16.49 14.85
C ASP A 42 5.99 -17.07 15.61
N GLU A 43 5.78 -17.47 16.87
CA GLU A 43 6.80 -18.09 17.74
C GLU A 43 7.24 -19.50 17.28
N GLU A 44 6.83 -19.97 16.11
CA GLU A 44 7.21 -21.27 15.57
C GLU A 44 8.52 -21.20 14.77
N SER A 45 9.58 -20.72 15.42
CA SER A 45 10.97 -20.99 15.00
C SER A 45 11.78 -21.39 16.24
N GLY A 46 11.25 -22.39 16.95
CA GLY A 46 11.99 -23.11 17.97
C GLY A 46 12.97 -24.08 17.32
N ASP A 47 14.03 -23.56 16.69
CA ASP A 47 15.30 -24.28 16.58
C ASP A 47 16.43 -23.26 16.35
N ALA A 48 16.81 -22.59 17.44
CA ALA A 48 18.01 -21.75 17.45
C ALA A 48 19.24 -22.66 17.50
N ASP A 49 19.99 -22.73 16.40
CA ASP A 49 21.35 -23.28 16.38
C ASP A 49 22.23 -22.46 17.35
N PRO A 50 22.84 -23.07 18.39
CA PRO A 50 23.50 -22.34 19.47
C PRO A 50 24.86 -21.72 19.09
N LEU A 51 25.25 -21.69 17.81
CA LEU A 51 26.62 -21.32 17.41
C LEU A 51 26.84 -19.83 17.06
N VAL A 52 25.81 -18.99 16.97
CA VAL A 52 25.95 -17.56 16.59
C VAL A 52 26.09 -16.65 17.83
N GLY A 53 27.00 -17.01 18.75
CA GLY A 53 27.16 -16.34 20.05
C GLY A 53 28.40 -15.46 20.22
N LEU A 54 29.39 -15.48 19.31
CA LEU A 54 30.74 -14.93 19.62
C LEU A 54 31.44 -14.22 18.47
N ALA A 55 30.82 -13.23 17.82
CA ALA A 55 31.57 -12.36 16.92
C ALA A 55 30.96 -10.96 16.80
N HIS A 56 31.05 -10.13 17.85
CA HIS A 56 30.98 -8.68 17.69
C HIS A 56 32.13 -8.02 18.46
N GLU A 57 33.33 -8.12 17.91
CA GLU A 57 34.40 -7.14 18.11
C GLU A 57 34.92 -6.68 16.75
N GLY A 58 34.83 -5.38 16.47
CA GLY A 58 35.81 -4.67 15.65
C GLY A 58 35.54 -4.44 14.15
N THR A 59 35.45 -3.15 13.82
CA THR A 59 36.03 -2.47 12.63
C THR A 59 35.36 -2.58 11.25
N ASP A 60 34.92 -1.40 10.78
CA ASP A 60 35.00 -0.82 9.43
C ASP A 60 35.59 -1.71 8.31
N LEU A 61 34.85 -1.87 7.20
CA LEU A 61 35.30 -1.67 5.81
C LEU A 61 34.26 -2.20 4.79
N GLY A 62 33.83 -1.31 3.88
CA GLY A 62 33.64 -1.51 2.44
C GLY A 62 32.90 -2.73 1.84
N LEU A 63 32.04 -2.39 0.87
CA LEU A 63 31.90 -3.04 -0.44
C LEU A 63 31.01 -4.29 -0.61
N ASN A 64 30.22 -4.18 -1.68
CA ASN A 64 29.45 -5.17 -2.43
C ASN A 64 29.78 -6.67 -2.25
N GLN A 65 28.79 -7.44 -1.79
CA GLN A 65 28.64 -8.81 -2.27
C GLN A 65 27.18 -9.08 -2.60
N SER A 66 26.90 -9.09 -3.90
CA SER A 66 25.71 -9.71 -4.45
C SER A 66 25.87 -11.23 -4.38
N ALA A 67 24.74 -11.87 -4.09
CA ALA A 67 24.38 -13.25 -4.41
C ALA A 67 24.82 -14.39 -3.48
N THR A 68 23.79 -15.18 -3.16
CA THR A 68 23.76 -16.54 -2.64
C THR A 68 24.16 -16.73 -1.17
N LEU A 69 23.17 -16.73 -0.27
CA LEU A 69 22.60 -17.93 0.35
C LEU A 69 21.33 -17.49 1.11
N GLY A 70 20.33 -18.36 1.17
CA GLY A 70 18.98 -18.04 1.65
C GLY A 70 18.98 -17.63 3.12
N GLU A 71 19.08 -16.33 3.37
CA GLU A 71 18.81 -15.75 4.68
C GLU A 71 17.30 -15.81 4.90
N GLN A 72 16.90 -16.74 5.77
CA GLN A 72 15.54 -16.82 6.29
C GLN A 72 15.13 -15.42 6.71
N ALA A 73 14.18 -14.85 5.97
CA ALA A 73 13.72 -13.51 6.17
C ALA A 73 13.01 -13.45 7.52
N ASN A 74 13.77 -13.21 8.59
CA ASN A 74 13.27 -12.46 9.72
C ASN A 74 12.64 -11.21 9.06
N PRO A 75 11.31 -11.05 9.09
CA PRO A 75 10.68 -9.93 8.42
C PRO A 75 11.18 -8.68 9.12
N GLN A 76 12.27 -8.10 8.60
CA GLN A 76 13.02 -7.04 9.25
C GLN A 76 12.01 -6.00 9.69
N LEU A 77 11.85 -5.86 11.01
CA LEU A 77 10.79 -5.07 11.60
C LEU A 77 10.94 -3.62 11.11
N ARG A 78 10.16 -3.25 10.09
CA ARG A 78 10.30 -1.94 9.46
C ARG A 78 9.58 -0.92 10.33
N VAL A 79 10.26 0.17 10.66
CA VAL A 79 9.68 1.28 11.43
C VAL A 79 9.58 2.53 10.55
N CYS A 80 8.54 3.33 10.78
CA CYS A 80 8.44 4.67 10.23
C CYS A 80 9.02 5.67 11.22
N ARG A 81 10.18 6.25 10.91
CA ARG A 81 10.80 7.30 11.75
C ARG A 81 9.90 8.53 11.92
N LYS A 82 9.18 8.93 10.86
CA LYS A 82 8.30 10.11 10.87
C LYS A 82 7.01 9.92 11.69
N CYS A 83 6.44 8.72 11.67
CA CYS A 83 5.20 8.40 12.39
C CYS A 83 5.46 7.68 13.73
N ASN A 84 6.72 7.38 14.05
CA ASN A 84 7.15 6.63 15.23
C ASN A 84 6.35 5.33 15.50
N GLN A 85 6.12 4.53 14.45
CA GLN A 85 5.34 3.29 14.54
C GLN A 85 5.87 2.20 13.60
N PHE A 86 5.58 0.95 13.92
CA PHE A 86 5.87 -0.19 13.04
C PHE A 86 5.10 -0.06 11.72
N LYS A 87 5.74 -0.46 10.63
CA LYS A 87 5.15 -0.50 9.29
C LYS A 87 4.64 -1.90 9.00
N PRO A 88 3.33 -2.05 8.76
CA PRO A 88 2.79 -3.28 8.19
C PRO A 88 3.49 -3.67 6.88
N PRO A 89 3.42 -4.95 6.48
CA PRO A 89 3.87 -5.38 5.16
C PRO A 89 3.26 -4.50 4.06
N ARG A 90 4.11 -4.09 3.09
CA ARG A 90 3.74 -3.18 1.98
C ARG A 90 3.22 -1.78 2.40
N CYS A 91 3.43 -1.35 3.63
CA CYS A 91 3.15 0.01 4.05
C CYS A 91 4.32 0.96 3.70
N HIS A 92 3.99 2.14 3.18
CA HIS A 92 4.94 3.22 2.93
C HIS A 92 4.43 4.55 3.52
N HIS A 93 5.35 5.43 3.89
CA HIS A 93 5.02 6.77 4.37
C HIS A 93 4.94 7.72 3.18
N CYS A 94 3.78 8.33 2.98
CA CYS A 94 3.63 9.40 2.00
C CYS A 94 3.97 10.74 2.67
N SER A 95 5.02 11.42 2.19
CA SER A 95 5.40 12.74 2.70
C SER A 95 4.35 13.81 2.41
N VAL A 96 3.59 13.68 1.32
CA VAL A 96 2.54 14.63 0.95
C VAL A 96 1.31 14.48 1.85
N CYS A 97 0.87 13.25 2.11
CA CYS A 97 -0.24 12.99 3.03
C CYS A 97 0.16 13.04 4.51
N GLY A 98 1.47 13.11 4.83
CA GLY A 98 1.98 13.18 6.19
C GLY A 98 1.78 11.90 7.02
N ARG A 99 1.44 10.77 6.41
CA ARG A 99 1.09 9.53 7.13
C ARG A 99 1.50 8.26 6.41
N CYS A 100 1.53 7.16 7.16
CA CYS A 100 1.71 5.82 6.63
C CYS A 100 0.44 5.32 5.93
N ILE A 101 0.58 4.89 4.69
CA ILE A 101 -0.50 4.34 3.86
C ILE A 101 -0.31 2.83 3.71
N LEU A 102 -1.37 2.06 3.96
CA LEU A 102 -1.39 0.61 3.77
C LEU A 102 -1.39 0.26 2.29
N LYS A 103 -0.55 -0.71 1.89
CA LYS A 103 -0.39 -1.13 0.49
C LYS A 103 -0.30 0.08 -0.45
N MET A 104 0.54 1.05 -0.05
CA MET A 104 0.70 2.30 -0.79
C MET A 104 1.22 1.99 -2.19
N ASP A 105 0.49 2.43 -3.20
CA ASP A 105 0.94 2.39 -4.59
C ASP A 105 1.68 3.69 -4.91
N HIS A 106 0.97 4.82 -4.91
CA HIS A 106 1.57 6.15 -5.10
C HIS A 106 0.71 7.26 -4.50
N HIS A 107 1.25 8.48 -4.46
CA HIS A 107 0.45 9.69 -4.27
C HIS A 107 0.08 10.25 -5.63
N CYS A 108 -1.20 10.34 -5.94
CA CYS A 108 -1.66 10.75 -7.26
C CYS A 108 -2.14 12.20 -7.22
N VAL A 109 -1.44 13.06 -7.95
CA VAL A 109 -1.75 14.49 -8.04
C VAL A 109 -3.11 14.76 -8.72
N TRP A 110 -3.57 13.84 -9.57
CA TRP A 110 -4.81 13.98 -10.33
C TRP A 110 -6.07 13.74 -9.50
N VAL A 111 -5.98 12.88 -8.50
CA VAL A 111 -7.08 12.63 -7.54
C VAL A 111 -6.83 13.31 -6.20
N VAL A 112 -5.71 14.04 -6.07
CA VAL A 112 -5.29 14.78 -4.86
C VAL A 112 -5.31 13.88 -3.61
N ASN A 113 -5.01 12.59 -3.79
CA ASN A 113 -5.08 11.59 -2.74
C ASN A 113 -4.03 10.50 -2.98
N CYS A 114 -3.66 9.78 -1.92
CA CYS A 114 -2.92 8.55 -2.09
C CYS A 114 -3.79 7.46 -2.70
N VAL A 115 -3.17 6.57 -3.46
CA VAL A 115 -3.76 5.30 -3.87
C VAL A 115 -3.16 4.23 -2.98
N GLY A 116 -4.02 3.56 -2.20
CA GLY A 116 -3.63 2.57 -1.20
C GLY A 116 -4.66 1.45 -1.11
N ALA A 117 -4.53 0.61 -0.09
CA ALA A 117 -5.32 -0.61 0.09
C ALA A 117 -6.84 -0.43 -0.09
N LEU A 118 -7.40 0.67 0.43
CA LEU A 118 -8.85 0.84 0.52
C LEU A 118 -9.48 1.54 -0.69
N ASN A 119 -8.71 2.27 -1.50
CA ASN A 119 -9.22 2.95 -2.70
C ASN A 119 -8.61 2.44 -4.02
N TYR A 120 -7.71 1.44 -3.96
CA TYR A 120 -7.09 0.85 -5.15
C TYR A 120 -8.10 0.35 -6.19
N LYS A 121 -9.20 -0.29 -5.74
CA LYS A 121 -10.24 -0.81 -6.64
C LYS A 121 -10.95 0.33 -7.38
N TYR A 122 -11.27 1.43 -6.70
CA TYR A 122 -11.91 2.59 -7.32
C TYR A 122 -10.98 3.23 -8.34
N PHE A 123 -9.69 3.34 -8.03
CA PHE A 123 -8.69 3.88 -8.94
C PHE A 123 -8.56 3.06 -10.23
N LEU A 124 -8.53 1.73 -10.13
CA LEU A 124 -8.50 0.86 -11.33
C LEU A 124 -9.77 0.99 -12.17
N LEU A 125 -10.95 1.06 -11.53
CA LEU A 125 -12.20 1.26 -12.23
C LEU A 125 -12.23 2.61 -12.94
N PHE A 126 -11.77 3.67 -12.27
CA PHE A 126 -11.61 5.01 -12.85
C PHE A 126 -10.74 4.99 -14.11
N LEU A 127 -9.56 4.36 -14.04
CA LEU A 127 -8.66 4.27 -15.19
C LEU A 127 -9.31 3.51 -16.35
N HIS A 128 -9.93 2.36 -16.09
CA HIS A 128 -10.57 1.55 -17.12
C HIS A 128 -11.73 2.29 -17.80
N THR A 129 -12.60 2.94 -17.02
CA THR A 129 -13.73 3.71 -17.55
C THR A 129 -13.26 4.99 -18.26
N SER A 130 -12.12 5.58 -17.87
CA SER A 130 -11.59 6.78 -18.54
C SER A 130 -11.03 6.52 -19.94
N THR A 131 -10.64 5.27 -20.23
CA THR A 131 -10.07 4.87 -21.53
C THR A 131 -11.06 4.20 -22.48
N SER A 132 -12.31 4.00 -22.03
CA SER A 132 -13.37 3.30 -22.77
C SER A 132 -14.34 4.30 -23.39
#